data_AF-A0A5I0Y3I0-F1
#
_entry.id   AF-A0A5I0Y3I0-F1
#
_cell.length_a   1.000
_cell.length_b   1.000
_cell.length_c   1.000
_cell.angle_alpha   90.00
_cell.angle_beta   90.00
_cell.angle_gamma   90.00
#
_symmetry.space_group_name_H-M   'P 1'
#
loop_
_entity.id
_entity.type
_entity.pdbx_description
1 polymer ?
#
loop_
_entity_poly.entity_id
_entity_poly.type
_entity_poly.pdbx_seq_one_letter_code
_entity_poly.pdbx_strand_id
1 'polypeptide(L)' 'MGFKHSLGQAVNISVSGEKGHVKARAEYTHCCNQYLIHYQAADGRAVDSWFEEGEIQAAVSGE' A
#
# COMPACT_ATOMS: atom_id res chain seq x y z
N MET A 1 -13.72 12.13 4.78
CA MET A 1 -12.32 12.05 4.33
C MET A 1 -12.27 11.07 3.16
N GLY A 2 -11.41 11.28 2.16
CA GLY A 2 -11.24 10.35 1.04
C GLY A 2 -10.01 9.46 1.23
N PHE A 3 -9.91 8.40 0.43
CA PHE A 3 -8.71 7.59 0.35
C PHE A 3 -7.61 8.35 -0.40
N LYS A 4 -6.42 8.45 0.19
CA LYS A 4 -5.23 9.06 -0.44
C LYS A 4 -4.69 8.22 -1.60
N HIS A 5 -4.80 6.90 -1.52
CA HIS A 5 -4.32 5.98 -2.56
C HIS A 5 -5.48 5.31 -3.31
N SER A 6 -5.34 5.19 -4.62
CA SER A 6 -6.36 4.57 -5.49
C SER A 6 -6.17 3.06 -5.60
N LEU A 7 -7.24 2.32 -5.85
CA LEU A 7 -7.14 0.89 -6.19
C LEU A 7 -6.32 0.71 -7.48
N GLY A 8 -5.45 -0.29 -7.50
CA GLY A 8 -4.50 -0.54 -8.59
C GLY A 8 -3.29 0.40 -8.62
N GLN A 9 -3.23 1.41 -7.75
CA GLN A 9 -2.10 2.33 -7.71
C GLN A 9 -0.84 1.61 -7.23
N ALA A 10 0.28 1.85 -7.92
CA ALA A 10 1.59 1.40 -7.47
C ALA A 10 2.04 2.20 -6.24
N VAL A 11 2.53 1.48 -5.22
CA VAL A 11 2.98 2.06 -3.96
C VAL A 11 4.25 1.37 -3.48
N ASN A 12 5.01 2.08 -2.65
CA ASN A 12 6.15 1.54 -1.93
C ASN A 12 5.80 1.45 -0.44
N ILE A 13 6.13 0.32 0.18
CA ILE A 13 6.06 0.15 1.63
C ILE A 13 7.25 0.89 2.24
N SER A 14 6.99 1.83 3.14
CA SER A 14 7.98 2.81 3.59
C SER A 14 9.12 2.18 4.39
N VAL A 15 8.84 1.13 5.17
CA VAL A 15 9.84 0.49 6.05
C VAL A 15 10.80 -0.44 5.29
N SER A 16 10.30 -1.17 4.30
CA SER A 16 11.07 -2.19 3.58
C SER A 16 11.53 -1.74 2.19
N GLY A 17 10.91 -0.68 1.64
CA GLY A 17 11.11 -0.27 0.25
C GLY A 17 10.47 -1.21 -0.77
N GLU A 18 9.73 -2.22 -0.32
CA GLU A 18 9.04 -3.18 -1.18
C GLU A 18 7.98 -2.48 -2.02
N LYS A 19 7.92 -2.83 -3.29
CA LYS A 19 6.98 -2.25 -4.25
C LYS A 19 5.81 -3.18 -4.45
N GLY A 20 4.62 -2.61 -4.43
CA GLY A 20 3.38 -3.34 -4.63
C GLY A 20 2.31 -2.46 -5.25
N HIS A 21 1.08 -2.95 -5.19
CA HIS A 21 -0.08 -2.21 -5.65
C HIS A 21 -1.24 -2.33 -4.66
N VAL A 22 -2.07 -1.30 -4.61
CA VAL A 22 -3.26 -1.28 -3.75
C VAL A 22 -4.32 -2.23 -4.31
N LYS A 23 -4.57 -3.33 -3.61
CA LYS A 23 -5.58 -4.34 -3.96
C LYS A 23 -6.93 -4.05 -3.33
N ALA A 24 -6.94 -3.49 -2.11
CA ALA A 24 -8.16 -3.08 -1.41
C ALA A 24 -7.92 -1.86 -0.53
N ARG A 25 -9.01 -1.24 -0.10
CA ARG A 25 -9.02 -0.07 0.80
C ARG A 25 -10.12 -0.24 1.84
N ALA A 26 -9.84 0.13 3.07
CA ALA A 26 -10.76 0.01 4.20
C ALA A 26 -10.76 1.30 5.03
N GLU A 27 -11.96 1.75 5.41
CA GLU A 27 -12.17 2.88 6.31
C GLU A 27 -12.47 2.33 7.72
N TYR A 28 -11.97 3.01 8.75
CA TYR A 28 -12.11 2.62 10.14
C TYR A 28 -12.70 3.77 10.96
N THR A 29 -13.49 3.45 12.00
CA THR A 29 -14.14 4.46 12.85
C THR A 29 -13.18 5.16 13.80
N HIS A 30 -12.05 4.52 14.16
CA HIS A 30 -11.09 5.01 15.16
C HIS A 30 -9.63 5.02 14.67
N CYS A 31 -9.39 4.70 13.40
CA CYS A 31 -8.04 4.63 12.82
C CYS A 31 -8.01 5.32 11.45
N CYS A 32 -6.80 5.56 10.94
CA CYS A 32 -6.62 6.02 9.57
C CYS A 32 -7.08 4.96 8.55
N ASN A 33 -7.30 5.39 7.30
CA ASN A 33 -7.56 4.48 6.19
C ASN A 33 -6.43 3.44 6.08
N GLN A 34 -6.81 2.19 5.84
CA GLN A 34 -5.87 1.12 5.55
C GLN A 34 -5.99 0.64 4.12
N TYR A 35 -4.89 0.10 3.62
CA TYR A 35 -4.73 -0.35 2.25
C TYR A 35 -4.14 -1.76 2.25
N LEU A 36 -4.79 -2.67 1.54
CA LEU A 36 -4.24 -4.00 1.30
C LEU A 36 -3.29 -3.91 0.12
N ILE A 37 -2.00 -4.14 0.36
CA ILE A 37 -0.98 -4.09 -0.67
C ILE A 37 -0.61 -5.51 -1.07
N HIS A 38 -0.63 -5.75 -2.38
CA HIS A 38 -0.06 -6.95 -2.97
C HIS A 38 1.35 -6.62 -3.47
N TYR A 39 2.36 -7.26 -2.88
CA TYR A 39 3.76 -6.98 -3.15
C TYR A 39 4.58 -8.28 -3.17
N GLN A 40 5.78 -8.19 -3.74
CA GLN A 40 6.77 -9.25 -3.64
C GLN A 40 7.62 -9.01 -2.38
N ALA A 41 7.58 -9.97 -1.46
CA ALA A 41 8.41 -9.92 -0.27
C ALA A 41 9.90 -10.10 -0.63
N ALA A 42 10.81 -9.67 0.23
CA ALA A 42 12.26 -9.87 0.03
C ALA A 42 12.68 -11.33 -0.18
N ASP A 43 11.91 -12.31 0.31
CA ASP A 43 12.13 -13.74 0.08
C ASP A 43 11.61 -14.27 -1.28
N GLY A 44 11.00 -13.39 -2.08
CA GLY A 44 10.52 -13.69 -3.44
C GLY A 44 9.05 -14.11 -3.52
N ARG A 45 8.36 -14.35 -2.39
CA ARG A 45 6.93 -14.68 -2.37
C ARG A 45 6.03 -13.48 -2.66
N ALA A 46 4.90 -13.75 -3.30
CA ALA A 46 3.80 -12.81 -3.37
C ALA A 46 3.04 -12.78 -2.03
N VAL A 47 2.87 -11.58 -1.47
CA VAL A 47 2.23 -11.36 -0.17
C VAL A 47 1.14 -10.30 -0.30
N ASP A 48 0.02 -10.53 0.38
CA ASP A 48 -1.03 -9.54 0.61
C ASP A 48 -0.98 -9.13 2.09
N SER A 49 -0.79 -7.84 2.39
CA SER A 49 -0.80 -7.35 3.78
C SER A 49 -1.42 -5.96 3.89
N TRP A 50 -2.08 -5.69 5.02
CA TRP A 50 -2.68 -4.39 5.32
C TRP A 50 -1.64 -3.44 5.90
N PHE A 51 -1.70 -2.19 5.44
CA PHE A 51 -0.85 -1.08 5.88
C PHE A 51 -1.71 0.17 6.09
N GLU A 52 -1.34 0.99 7.06
CA GLU A 52 -1.93 2.30 7.30
C GLU A 52 -1.52 3.31 6.22
N GLU A 53 -2.32 4.37 6.05
CA GLU A 53 -2.06 5.43 5.06
C GLU A 53 -0.66 6.06 5.16
N GLY A 54 -0.08 6.10 6.37
CA GLY A 54 1.27 6.65 6.59
C GLY A 54 2.41 5.68 6.30
N GLU A 55 2.12 4.39 6.19
CA GLU A 55 3.14 3.34 6.00
C GLU A 55 3.46 3.10 4.52
N ILE A 56 2.67 3.67 3.61
CA ILE A 56 2.84 3.53 2.16
C ILE A 56 3.00 4.87 1.47
N GLN A 57 3.73 4.87 0.36
CA GLN A 57 3.93 6.05 -0.47
C GLN A 57 3.58 5.72 -1.91
N ALA A 58 3.04 6.69 -2.66
CA ALA A 58 2.84 6.52 -4.08
C ALA A 58 4.19 6.25 -4.76
N ALA A 59 4.27 5.19 -5.56
CA ALA A 59 5.46 4.94 -6.36
C ALA A 59 5.58 6.07 -7.39
N VAL A 60 6.72 6.76 -7.41
CA VAL A 60 7.04 7.69 -8.50
C VAL A 60 7.23 6.87 -9.77
N SER A 61 6.32 7.01 -10.73
CA SER A 61 6.56 6.59 -12.11
C SER A 61 7.69 7.46 -12.64
N GLY A 62 8.89 6.91 -12.77
CA GLY A 62 9.98 7.60 -13.45
C GLY A 62 9.56 7.93 -14.88
N GLU A 63 9.66 9.20 -15.23
CA GLU A 63 9.67 9.69 -16.61
C GLU A 63 10.94 9.25 -17.34
#